data_AF-A0A367WQ17-F1
#
_entry.id   AF-A0A367WQ17-F1
#
_cell.length_a   1.000
_cell.length_b   1.000
_cell.length_c   1.000
_cell.angle_alpha   90.00
_cell.angle_beta   90.00
_cell.angle_gamma   90.00
#
_symmetry.space_group_name_H-M   'P 1'
#
loop_
_entity.id
_entity.type
_entity.pdbx_description
1 polymer ?
#
loop_
_entity_poly.entity_id
_entity_poly.type
_entity_poly.pdbx_seq_one_letter_code
_entity_poly.pdbx_strand_id
1 'polypeptide(L)' 'MNYSMEIQGSAALSICESTLLCLGDLGILRTEDIVGILKDAKNAHVAVPPHISVQTDHQAVNSLIDRIIKGGNRLKL' A
#
# COMPACT_ATOMS: atom_id res chain seq x y z
N MET A 1 -5.85 21.38 -2.25
CA MET A 1 -5.40 20.02 -2.63
C MET A 1 -3.92 20.08 -2.94
N ASN A 2 -3.12 19.18 -2.36
CA ASN A 2 -1.66 19.21 -2.47
C ASN A 2 -1.21 18.22 -3.55
N TYR A 3 -1.31 18.64 -4.81
CA TYR A 3 -1.09 17.82 -6.01
C TYR A 3 0.30 17.13 -6.05
N SER A 4 1.31 17.77 -5.48
CA SER A 4 2.66 17.20 -5.38
C SER A 4 2.73 16.00 -4.43
N MET A 5 1.96 15.99 -3.34
CA MET A 5 1.88 14.86 -2.41
C MET A 5 1.18 13.66 -3.03
N GLU A 6 0.16 13.89 -3.86
CA GLU A 6 -0.53 12.83 -4.63
C GLU A 6 0.40 12.19 -5.69
N ILE A 7 1.20 13.01 -6.39
CA ILE A 7 2.22 12.52 -7.35
C ILE A 7 3.30 11.71 -6.62
N GLN A 8 3.83 12.24 -5.51
CA GLN A 8 4.87 11.55 -4.73
C GLN A 8 4.35 10.22 -4.17
N GLY A 9 3.12 10.20 -3.65
CA GLY A 9 2.49 8.98 -3.15
C GLY A 9 2.25 7.94 -4.25
N SER A 10 1.78 8.38 -5.42
CA SER A 10 1.59 7.49 -6.58
C SER A 10 2.91 6.91 -7.07
N ALA A 11 3.96 7.73 -7.18
CA ALA A 11 5.28 7.28 -7.59
C ALA A 11 5.88 6.26 -6.60
N ALA A 12 5.78 6.53 -5.29
CA ALA A 12 6.25 5.61 -4.27
C ALA A 12 5.52 4.25 -4.35
N LEU A 13 4.20 4.27 -4.54
CA LEU A 13 3.41 3.06 -4.70
C LEU A 13 3.85 2.23 -5.92
N SER A 14 3.98 2.86 -7.10
CA SER A 14 4.43 2.17 -8.32
C SER A 14 5.81 1.54 -8.18
N ILE A 15 6.73 2.19 -7.45
CA ILE A 15 8.07 1.65 -7.16
C ILE A 15 7.97 0.41 -6.27
N CYS A 16 7.20 0.48 -5.17
CA CYS A 16 7.01 -0.64 -4.27
C CYS A 16 6.35 -1.83 -4.98
N GLU A 17 5.34 -1.59 -5.81
CA GLU A 17 4.65 -2.62 -6.57
C GLU A 17 5.57 -3.31 -7.58
N SER A 18 6.32 -2.53 -8.35
CA SER A 18 7.30 -3.07 -9.31
C SER A 18 8.36 -3.91 -8.60
N THR A 19 8.77 -3.50 -7.40
CA THR A 19 9.72 -4.26 -6.57
C THR A 19 9.12 -5.57 -6.10
N LEU A 20 7.91 -5.57 -5.55
CA LEU A 20 7.25 -6.80 -5.07
C LEU A 20 6.95 -7.78 -6.22
N LEU A 21 6.55 -7.27 -7.38
CA LEU A 21 6.37 -8.07 -8.60
C LEU A 21 7.69 -8.71 -9.02
N CYS A 22 8.78 -7.95 -9.11
CA CYS A 22 10.10 -8.48 -9.44
C CYS A 22 10.56 -9.57 -8.47
N LEU A 23 10.37 -9.37 -7.17
CA LEU A 23 10.70 -10.38 -6.15
C LEU A 23 9.84 -11.65 -6.28
N GLY A 24 8.59 -11.51 -6.71
CA GLY A 24 7.71 -12.63 -7.03
C GLY A 24 8.16 -13.37 -8.29
N ASP A 25 8.47 -12.65 -9.36
CA ASP A 25 8.92 -13.21 -10.65
C ASP A 25 10.25 -13.96 -10.52
N LEU A 26 11.15 -13.48 -9.65
CA LEU A 26 12.41 -14.15 -9.31
C LEU A 26 12.23 -15.36 -8.37
N GLY A 27 11.01 -15.61 -7.87
CA GLY A 27 10.70 -16.69 -6.94
C GLY A 27 11.26 -16.48 -5.52
N ILE A 28 11.66 -15.25 -5.18
CA ILE A 28 12.19 -14.89 -3.86
C ILE A 28 11.05 -14.81 -2.84
N LEU A 29 9.91 -14.25 -3.25
CA LEU A 29 8.70 -14.17 -2.45
C LEU A 29 7.58 -14.98 -3.10
N ARG A 30 6.87 -15.76 -2.30
CA ARG A 30 5.62 -16.39 -2.73
C ARG A 30 4.49 -15.37 -2.60
N THR A 31 3.37 -15.65 -3.28
CA THR A 31 2.19 -14.78 -3.21
C THR A 31 1.71 -14.55 -1.77
N GLU A 32 1.80 -15.57 -0.91
CA GLU A 32 1.45 -15.44 0.52
C GLU A 32 2.35 -14.45 1.28
N ASP A 33 3.64 -14.41 0.94
CA ASP A 33 4.62 -13.52 1.56
C ASP A 33 4.34 -12.06 1.15
N ILE A 34 4.05 -11.83 -0.13
CA ILE A 34 3.64 -10.51 -0.66
C ILE A 34 2.34 -10.03 0.00
N VAL A 35 1.34 -10.91 0.12
CA VAL A 35 0.08 -10.59 0.82
C VAL A 35 0.32 -10.29 2.30
N GLY A 36 1.27 -11.00 2.95
CA GLY A 36 1.69 -10.73 4.32
C GLY A 36 2.27 -9.32 4.48
N ILE A 37 3.22 -8.95 3.63
CA ILE A 37 3.83 -7.60 3.60
C ILE A 37 2.76 -6.51 3.48
N LEU A 38 1.80 -6.68 2.56
CA LEU A 38 0.72 -5.70 2.38
C LEU A 38 -0.20 -5.64 3.60
N LYS A 39 -0.49 -6.76 4.28
CA LYS A 39 -1.26 -6.76 5.53
C LYS A 39 -0.53 -6.05 6.65
N ASP A 40 0.77 -6.26 6.79
CA ASP A 40 1.60 -5.61 7.80
C ASP A 40 1.65 -4.10 7.57
N ALA A 41 1.87 -3.68 6.31
CA ALA A 41 1.80 -2.28 5.93
C ALA A 41 0.42 -1.68 6.28
N LYS A 42 -0.68 -2.36 5.93
CA LYS A 42 -2.04 -1.91 6.29
C LYS A 42 -2.20 -1.75 7.80
N ASN A 43 -1.76 -2.73 8.58
CA ASN A 43 -1.90 -2.75 10.04
C ASN A 43 -1.10 -1.64 10.72
N ALA A 44 0.06 -1.26 10.18
CA ALA A 44 0.84 -0.12 10.66
C ALA A 44 0.12 1.23 10.51
N HIS A 45 -0.87 1.32 9.61
CA HIS A 45 -1.68 2.51 9.38
C HIS A 45 -3.06 2.46 10.08
N VAL A 46 -3.31 1.50 10.98
CA VAL A 46 -4.54 1.51 11.81
C VAL A 46 -4.45 2.63 12.85
N ALA A 47 -5.51 3.44 12.92
CA ALA A 47 -5.55 4.72 13.61
C ALA A 47 -5.14 4.67 15.10
N VAL A 48 -4.27 5.62 15.46
CA VAL A 48 -3.96 6.07 16.83
C VAL A 48 -5.20 6.83 17.38
N PRO A 49 -5.41 6.93 18.72
CA PRO A 49 -6.66 7.40 19.35
C PRO A 49 -7.30 8.65 18.72
N PRO A 50 -8.64 8.79 18.84
CA PRO A 50 -9.47 9.76 18.10
C PRO A 50 -9.14 11.25 18.25
N HIS A 51 -8.12 11.60 19.04
CA HIS A 51 -7.75 12.98 19.39
C HIS A 51 -6.66 13.59 18.50
N ILE A 52 -6.12 12.85 17.52
CA ILE A 52 -5.06 13.34 16.62
C ILE A 52 -5.63 13.63 15.23
N SER A 53 -5.48 14.88 14.79
CA SER A 53 -5.96 15.42 13.50
C SER A 53 -5.29 14.82 12.25
N VAL A 54 -4.24 14.00 12.44
CA VAL A 54 -3.52 13.26 11.38
C VAL A 54 -4.25 11.95 10.99
N GLN A 55 -5.35 11.60 11.66
CA GLN A 55 -6.13 10.38 11.41
C GLN A 55 -6.58 10.20 9.94
N THR A 56 -6.82 11.30 9.23
CA THR A 56 -7.38 11.28 7.88
C THR A 56 -6.46 10.60 6.86
N ASP A 57 -5.14 10.76 7.00
CA ASP A 57 -4.17 10.24 6.03
C ASP A 57 -3.85 8.76 6.29
N HIS A 58 -3.73 8.35 7.56
CA HIS A 58 -3.48 6.94 7.90
C HIS A 58 -4.65 6.03 7.50
N GLN A 59 -5.89 6.47 7.72
CA GLN A 59 -7.07 5.70 7.29
C GLN A 59 -7.17 5.60 5.76
N ALA A 60 -6.82 6.66 5.03
CA ALA A 60 -6.81 6.66 3.57
C ALA A 60 -5.78 5.64 3.03
N VAL A 61 -4.58 5.60 3.61
CA VAL A 61 -3.54 4.62 3.25
C VAL A 61 -3.98 3.19 3.58
N ASN A 62 -4.56 2.96 4.77
CA ASN A 62 -5.10 1.66 5.14
C ASN A 62 -6.14 1.14 4.13
N SER A 63 -7.08 2.01 3.74
CA SER A 63 -8.13 1.69 2.77
C SER A 63 -7.57 1.44 1.37
N LEU A 64 -6.55 2.18 0.96
CA LEU A 64 -5.87 1.98 -0.32
C LEU A 64 -5.18 0.61 -0.38
N ILE A 65 -4.41 0.24 0.65
CA ILE A 65 -3.72 -1.04 0.71
C ILE A 65 -4.73 -2.20 0.74
N ASP A 66 -5.84 -2.06 1.46
CA ASP A 66 -6.90 -3.08 1.48
C ASP A 66 -7.53 -3.29 0.09
N ARG A 67 -7.69 -2.21 -0.69
CA ARG A 67 -8.13 -2.29 -2.09
C ARG A 67 -7.11 -2.99 -2.99
N ILE A 68 -5.81 -2.78 -2.79
CA ILE A 68 -4.74 -3.46 -3.55
C ILE A 68 -4.78 -4.97 -3.27
N ILE A 69 -4.92 -5.37 -2.00
CA ILE A 69 -5.05 -6.77 -1.59
C ILE A 69 -6.30 -7.42 -2.21
N LYS A 70 -7.46 -6.76 -2.14
CA LYS A 70 -8.75 -7.28 -2.67
C LYS A 70 -8.84 -7.27 -4.19
N GLY A 71 -8.18 -6.30 -4.84
CA GLY A 71 -8.19 -6.11 -6.28
C GLY A 71 -7.35 -7.13 -7.05
N GLY A 72 -6.48 -7.87 -6.35
CA GLY A 72 -5.70 -8.99 -6.89
C GLY A 72 -4.98 -8.65 -8.19
N ASN A 73 -3.83 -7.97 -8.12
CA ASN A 73 -2.94 -7.73 -9.27
C ASN A 73 -3.61 -7.17 -10.55
N ARG A 74 -4.76 -6.49 -10.44
CA ARG A 74 -5.40 -5.79 -11.56
C ARG A 74 -5.27 -4.28 -11.41
N LEU A 75 -4.04 -3.81 -11.20
CA LEU A 75 -3.70 -2.46 -11.58
C LEU A 75 -3.41 -2.48 -13.08
N LYS A 76 -4.44 -2.21 -13.87
CA LYS A 76 -4.24 -1.73 -15.22
C LYS A 76 -3.70 -0.31 -15.07
N LEU A 77 -2.40 -0.14 -15.22
CA LEU A 77 -1.81 1.14 -15.63
C LEU A 77 -2.41 1.52 -16.99
#